data_AF-A0A4X2LXJ3-F1
#
_entry.id   AF-A0A4X2LXJ3-F1
#
_cell.length_a   1.000
_cell.length_b   1.000
_cell.length_c   1.000
_cell.angle_alpha   90.00
_cell.angle_beta   90.00
_cell.angle_gamma   90.00
#
_symmetry.space_group_name_H-M   'P 1'
#
loop_
_entity.id
_entity.type
_entity.pdbx_description
1 polymer ?
#
loop_
_entity_poly.entity_id
_entity_poly.type
_entity_poly.pdbx_seq_one_letter_code
_entity_poly.pdbx_strand_id
1 'polypeptide(L)'
;NKVGCVRNIVQERYLIESKESASHVQLACSQHYCAFPLNGNELCIWNTSDSFNQPLHLIGHHQSITAVTFGNRVNPLLVCSASCDYVIVWNLVECGERVL
;
A
#
# COMPACT_ATOMS: atom_id res chain seq x y z
N ASN A 1 37.57 26.12 1.48
CA ASN A 1 36.12 25.81 1.51
C ASN A 1 35.86 24.46 0.85
N LYS A 2 35.90 23.36 1.62
CA LYS A 2 35.44 22.04 1.14
C LYS A 2 33.94 22.00 1.34
N VAL A 3 33.19 22.00 0.23
CA VAL A 3 31.76 21.67 0.24
C VAL A 3 31.68 20.22 0.70
N GLY A 4 31.27 20.01 1.94
CA GLY A 4 31.04 18.68 2.48
C GLY A 4 29.97 17.99 1.63
N CYS A 5 30.31 16.85 1.04
CA CYS A 5 29.35 15.99 0.40
C CYS A 5 28.37 15.51 1.48
N VAL A 6 27.19 16.14 1.55
CA VAL A 6 26.10 15.67 2.39
C VAL A 6 25.69 14.32 1.81
N ARG A 7 26.18 13.23 2.43
CA ARG A 7 25.73 11.89 2.08
C ARG A 7 24.27 11.81 2.50
N ASN A 8 23.38 11.64 1.54
CA ASN A 8 21.97 11.34 1.82
C ASN A 8 21.94 10.03 2.60
N ILE A 9 21.53 10.09 3.86
CA ILE A 9 21.38 8.91 4.72
C ILE A 9 20.03 8.30 4.37
N VAL A 10 20.04 7.06 3.88
CA VAL A 10 18.81 6.27 3.73
C VAL A 10 18.51 5.64 5.09
N GLN A 11 17.31 5.86 5.58
CA GLN A 11 16.84 5.29 6.84
C GLN A 11 15.56 4.51 6.58
N GLU A 12 15.49 3.30 7.15
CA GLU A 12 14.25 2.55 7.23
C GLU A 12 13.25 3.31 8.11
N ARG A 13 12.05 3.56 7.57
CA ARG A 13 10.99 4.27 8.30
C ARG A 13 9.94 3.35 8.88
N TYR A 14 9.72 2.20 8.26
CA TYR A 14 8.63 1.31 8.61
C TYR A 14 8.89 -0.11 8.10
N LEU A 15 8.49 -1.10 8.88
CA LEU A 15 8.58 -2.52 8.58
C LEU A 15 7.20 -3.16 8.75
N ILE A 16 6.75 -3.91 7.75
CA ILE A 16 5.56 -4.75 7.85
C ILE A 16 5.98 -6.20 7.68
N GLU A 17 5.63 -7.01 8.67
CA GLU A 17 5.80 -8.46 8.60
C GLU A 17 4.59 -9.10 7.94
N SER A 18 4.84 -10.05 7.03
CA SER A 18 3.79 -10.87 6.46
C SER A 18 4.00 -12.35 6.80
N LYS A 19 2.89 -13.04 7.06
CA LYS A 19 2.87 -14.49 7.29
C LYS A 19 3.07 -15.30 6.01
N GLU A 20 2.69 -14.72 4.87
CA GLU A 20 2.74 -15.32 3.55
C GLU A 20 3.80 -14.61 2.70
N SER A 21 4.36 -15.31 1.71
CA SER A 21 5.31 -14.68 0.80
C SER A 21 4.58 -13.74 -0.16
N ALA A 22 4.96 -12.46 -0.17
CA ALA A 22 4.55 -11.52 -1.21
C ALA A 22 5.42 -11.64 -2.49
N SER A 23 6.21 -12.70 -2.61
CA SER A 23 7.04 -12.93 -3.81
C SER A 23 6.16 -12.96 -5.06
N HIS A 24 6.62 -12.29 -6.11
CA HIS A 24 5.93 -12.19 -7.41
C HIS A 24 4.72 -11.26 -7.51
N VAL A 25 4.33 -10.53 -6.46
CA VAL A 25 3.29 -9.50 -6.59
C VAL A 25 3.91 -8.11 -6.68
N GLN A 26 3.52 -7.34 -7.69
CA GLN A 26 3.95 -5.96 -7.83
C GLN A 26 3.26 -5.09 -6.78
N LEU A 27 4.06 -4.34 -6.02
CA LEU A 27 3.57 -3.24 -5.20
C LEU A 27 3.03 -2.14 -6.13
N ALA A 28 1.91 -1.52 -5.79
CA ALA A 28 1.43 -0.33 -6.48
C ALA A 28 1.84 0.91 -5.68
N CYS A 29 2.26 1.96 -6.37
CA CYS A 29 2.60 3.24 -5.75
C CYS A 29 1.87 4.39 -6.44
N SER A 30 1.47 5.37 -5.65
CA SER A 30 1.06 6.70 -6.10
C SER A 30 1.99 7.75 -5.50
N GLN A 31 1.66 9.04 -5.62
CA GLN A 31 2.47 10.11 -5.05
C GLN A 31 2.64 10.00 -3.53
N HIS A 32 1.61 9.53 -2.82
CA HIS A 32 1.56 9.56 -1.35
C HIS A 32 1.23 8.21 -0.72
N TYR A 33 0.98 7.17 -1.53
CA TYR A 33 0.56 5.87 -1.03
C TYR A 33 1.31 4.73 -1.71
N CYS A 34 1.61 3.71 -0.93
CA CYS A 34 2.00 2.39 -1.41
C CYS A 34 0.88 1.41 -1.07
N ALA A 35 0.57 0.49 -1.97
CA ALA A 35 -0.43 -0.55 -1.79
C ALA A 35 0.16 -1.91 -2.16
N PHE A 36 -0.06 -2.91 -1.31
CA PHE A 36 0.50 -4.24 -1.52
C PHE A 36 -0.24 -5.34 -0.80
N PRO A 37 -0.20 -6.59 -1.33
CA PRO A 37 -0.75 -7.72 -0.61
C PRO A 37 -0.04 -7.93 0.73
N LEU A 38 -0.83 -8.23 1.74
CA LEU A 38 -0.39 -8.64 3.07
C LEU A 38 -1.07 -9.96 3.41
N ASN A 39 -0.28 -10.91 3.92
CA ASN A 39 -0.76 -12.23 4.34
C ASN A 39 -1.51 -12.99 3.24
N GLY A 40 -1.15 -12.73 1.97
CA GLY A 40 -1.77 -13.34 0.80
C GLY A 40 -3.02 -12.59 0.34
N ASN A 41 -4.05 -12.45 1.17
CA ASN A 41 -5.39 -12.00 0.74
C ASN A 41 -5.84 -10.63 1.31
N GLU A 42 -5.06 -10.03 2.19
CA GLU A 42 -5.32 -8.67 2.70
C GLU A 42 -4.62 -7.64 1.82
N LEU A 43 -5.19 -6.46 1.65
CA LEU A 43 -4.53 -5.35 0.96
C LEU A 43 -4.07 -4.32 2.01
N CYS A 44 -2.75 -4.14 2.13
CA CYS A 44 -2.16 -3.10 2.96
C CYS A 44 -2.00 -1.80 2.16
N ILE A 45 -2.44 -0.68 2.73
CA ILE A 45 -2.26 0.67 2.19
C ILE A 45 -1.44 1.50 3.17
N TRP A 46 -0.27 1.94 2.74
CA TRP A 46 0.62 2.77 3.54
C TRP A 46 0.67 4.20 2.98
N ASN A 47 0.42 5.20 3.82
CA ASN A 47 0.63 6.60 3.49
C ASN A 47 2.11 6.97 3.71
N THR A 48 2.82 7.29 2.64
CA THR A 48 4.26 7.61 2.67
C THR A 48 4.56 9.04 3.12
N SER A 49 3.53 9.89 3.21
CA SER A 49 3.66 11.31 3.55
C SER A 49 3.59 11.56 5.05
N ASP A 50 2.98 10.65 5.80
CA ASP A 50 2.84 10.74 7.24
C ASP A 50 3.28 9.42 7.89
N SER A 51 4.47 9.44 8.50
CA SER A 51 5.06 8.28 9.15
C SER A 51 4.36 7.85 10.44
N PHE A 52 3.45 8.66 10.97
CA PHE A 52 2.71 8.34 12.19
C PHE A 52 1.40 7.60 11.92
N ASN A 53 0.93 7.59 10.67
CA ASN A 53 -0.30 6.90 10.33
C ASN A 53 -0.06 5.39 10.21
N GLN A 54 -0.84 4.64 10.98
CA GLN A 54 -0.91 3.19 10.84
C GLN A 54 -1.40 2.84 9.42
N PRO A 55 -0.79 1.85 8.76
CA PRO A 55 -1.29 1.36 7.48
C PRO A 55 -2.74 0.89 7.58
N LEU A 56 -3.51 1.12 6.52
CA LEU A 56 -4.86 0.55 6.42
C LEU A 56 -4.75 -0.90 5.96
N HIS A 57 -5.44 -1.79 6.65
CA HIS A 57 -5.55 -3.20 6.29
C HIS A 57 -6.95 -3.45 5.75
N LEU A 58 -7.06 -3.68 4.45
CA LEU A 58 -8.33 -3.88 3.77
C LEU A 58 -8.55 -5.37 3.55
N ILE A 59 -9.59 -5.90 4.18
CA ILE A 59 -9.95 -7.31 4.13
C ILE A 59 -11.12 -7.47 3.17
N GLY A 60 -10.98 -8.37 2.21
CA GLY A 60 -12.05 -8.61 1.25
C GLY A 60 -11.84 -9.83 0.38
N HIS A 61 -10.63 -10.19 -0.04
CA HIS A 61 -10.40 -11.40 -0.82
C HIS A 61 -10.38 -12.66 0.05
N HIS A 62 -10.91 -13.75 -0.49
CA HIS A 62 -10.77 -15.09 0.07
C HIS A 62 -9.53 -15.81 -0.47
N GLN A 63 -9.01 -15.35 -1.61
CA GLN A 63 -7.86 -15.92 -2.30
C GLN A 63 -6.72 -14.90 -2.43
N SER A 64 -5.48 -15.36 -2.64
CA SER A 64 -4.32 -14.48 -2.68
C SER A 64 -4.41 -13.39 -3.75
N ILE A 65 -4.14 -12.15 -3.36
CA ILE A 65 -4.06 -11.01 -4.27
C ILE A 65 -2.84 -11.19 -5.16
N THR A 66 -3.04 -11.09 -6.47
CA THR A 66 -2.01 -11.32 -7.50
C THR A 66 -1.66 -10.05 -8.28
N ALA A 67 -2.50 -9.02 -8.25
CA ALA A 67 -2.21 -7.73 -8.85
C ALA A 67 -2.87 -6.59 -8.08
N VAL A 68 -2.18 -5.44 -8.03
CA VAL A 68 -2.65 -4.21 -7.39
C VAL A 68 -2.36 -3.03 -8.32
N THR A 69 -3.27 -2.08 -8.44
CA THR A 69 -3.03 -0.83 -9.17
C THR A 69 -3.80 0.34 -8.56
N PHE A 70 -3.22 1.53 -8.57
CA PHE A 70 -3.96 2.76 -8.31
C PHE A 70 -4.70 3.22 -9.56
N GLY A 71 -5.85 3.84 -9.36
CA GLY A 71 -6.51 4.64 -10.39
C GLY A 71 -5.74 5.92 -10.70
N ASN A 72 -6.05 6.55 -11.83
CA ASN A 72 -5.39 7.79 -12.26
C ASN A 72 -6.05 9.08 -11.74
N ARG A 73 -7.12 8.96 -10.94
CA ARG A 73 -7.85 10.10 -10.37
C ARG A 73 -7.39 10.34 -8.94
N VAL A 74 -7.29 11.61 -8.57
CA VAL A 74 -6.91 12.03 -7.22
C VAL A 74 -8.10 12.03 -6.26
N ASN A 75 -9.33 12.22 -6.77
CA ASN A 75 -10.54 12.20 -5.95
C ASN A 75 -11.75 11.59 -6.71
N PRO A 76 -12.32 10.47 -6.25
CA PRO A 76 -11.78 9.63 -5.17
C PRO A 76 -10.47 8.96 -5.60
N LEU A 77 -9.52 8.81 -4.68
CA LEU A 77 -8.36 7.97 -4.91
C LEU A 77 -8.80 6.51 -4.79
N LEU A 78 -8.84 5.82 -5.93
CA LEU A 78 -9.22 4.41 -6.01
C LEU A 78 -7.97 3.52 -6.10
N VAL A 79 -8.06 2.34 -5.51
CA VAL A 79 -7.11 1.25 -5.71
C VAL A 79 -7.88 -0.01 -6.08
N CYS A 80 -7.34 -0.79 -7.02
CA CYS A 80 -7.88 -2.08 -7.42
C CYS A 80 -6.96 -3.18 -6.92
N SER A 81 -7.53 -4.23 -6.32
CA SER A 81 -6.84 -5.50 -6.06
C SER A 81 -7.54 -6.62 -6.82
N ALA A 82 -6.76 -7.50 -7.43
CA ALA A 82 -7.25 -8.63 -8.20
C ALA A 82 -6.74 -9.95 -7.61
N SER A 83 -7.63 -10.93 -7.60
CA SER A 83 -7.36 -12.31 -7.19
C SER A 83 -8.18 -13.25 -8.06
N CYS A 84 -8.06 -14.57 -7.87
CA CYS A 84 -8.81 -15.56 -8.65
C CYS A 84 -10.30 -15.62 -8.27
N ASP A 85 -10.69 -15.04 -7.14
CA ASP A 85 -12.08 -14.94 -6.71
C ASP A 85 -12.80 -13.76 -7.39
N TYR A 86 -12.24 -12.55 -7.29
CA TYR A 86 -12.80 -11.32 -7.84
C TYR A 86 -11.75 -10.21 -7.93
N VAL A 87 -12.19 -9.07 -8.47
CA VAL A 87 -11.48 -7.79 -8.40
C VAL A 87 -12.27 -6.85 -7.48
N ILE A 88 -11.61 -6.26 -6.49
CA ILE A 88 -12.21 -5.24 -5.62
C ILE A 88 -11.66 -3.86 -6.01
N VAL A 89 -12.56 -2.88 -6.08
CA VAL A 89 -12.21 -1.46 -6.19
C VAL A 89 -12.48 -0.80 -4.84
N TRP A 90 -11.44 -0.27 -4.22
CA TRP A 90 -11.48 0.37 -2.91
C TRP A 90 -11.45 1.89 -3.07
N ASN A 91 -12.36 2.59 -2.38
CA ASN A 91 -12.28 4.04 -2.22
C ASN A 91 -11.48 4.36 -0.95
N LEU A 92 -10.24 4.84 -1.11
CA LEU A 92 -9.35 5.03 0.05
C LEU A 92 -9.81 6.14 1.00
N VAL A 93 -10.60 7.11 0.52
CA VAL A 93 -11.18 8.14 1.38
C VAL A 93 -12.19 7.48 2.33
N GLU A 94 -13.15 6.73 1.78
CA GLU A 94 -14.17 6.05 2.57
C GLU A 94 -13.59 4.94 3.47
N CYS A 95 -12.55 4.23 3.01
CA CYS A 95 -11.90 3.20 3.81
C CYS A 95 -11.19 3.78 5.05
N GLY A 96 -10.58 4.97 4.93
CA GLY A 96 -9.92 5.64 6.05
C GLY A 96 -10.90 6.19 7.08
N GLU A 97 -12.07 6.68 6.65
CA GLU A 97 -13.12 7.21 7.54
C GLU A 97 -13.77 6.12 8.41
N ARG A 98 -13.74 4.86 7.97
CA ARG A 98 -14.33 3.71 8.69
C ARG A 98 -13.43 3.09 9.75
N VAL A 99 -12.28 3.71 10.06
CA VAL A 99 -11.35 3.26 11.13
C VAL A 99 -11.74 3.82 12.51
N LEU A 100 -12.86 4.54 12.61
CA LEU A 100 -13.42 5.07 13.88
C LEU A 100 -14.09 4.00 14.75
#